data_AF-W3X513-F1
#
_entry.id   AF-W3X513-F1
#
_cell.length_a   1.000
_cell.length_b   1.000
_cell.length_c   1.000
_cell.angle_alpha   90.00
_cell.angle_beta   90.00
_cell.angle_gamma   90.00
#
_symmetry.space_group_name_H-M   'P 1'
#
loop_
_entity.id
_entity.type
_entity.pdbx_description
1 polymer ?
#
loop_
_entity_poly.entity_id
_entity_poly.type
_entity_poly.pdbx_seq_one_letter_code
_entity_poly.pdbx_strand_id
1 'polypeptide(L)'
;MLLGRDPDTFKGLLSKSIETWMSDPNAQLIKAVATNEEDIVGYACWVTEDAAPEAKHNPTKPESVSKTVGEQQPQEITGANDNDSVRHAAPDLQQQKPLPQDLGKLMRQDLVARKRELVGNERHLVLQALVTDPQWQNRGIGAQLVRWGTIRADVEGLACWAHASPSGFGVYLRAGFQELGSSEYALDDYLPESEQGKSQWGTYTFRYMVRRSKAGND
;
A
#
# COMPACT_ATOMS: atom_id res chain seq x y z
N MET A 1 7.43 0.53 -16.12
CA MET A 1 8.21 -0.73 -16.08
C MET A 1 9.04 -0.76 -14.81
N LEU A 2 9.19 -1.93 -14.19
CA LEU A 2 10.01 -2.07 -12.99
C LEU A 2 11.48 -1.82 -13.37
N LEU A 3 12.08 -0.75 -12.85
CA LEU A 3 13.46 -0.37 -13.16
C LEU A 3 14.44 -1.51 -12.86
N GLY A 4 15.33 -1.79 -13.81
CA GLY A 4 16.36 -2.83 -13.68
C GLY A 4 15.85 -4.27 -13.73
N ARG A 5 14.65 -4.51 -14.26
CA ARG A 5 14.10 -5.86 -14.46
C ARG A 5 13.78 -6.14 -15.92
N ASP A 6 13.72 -7.42 -16.24
CA ASP A 6 13.25 -7.90 -17.54
C ASP A 6 11.83 -7.34 -17.83
N PRO A 7 11.56 -6.85 -19.05
CA PRO A 7 10.27 -6.26 -19.40
C PRO A 7 9.06 -7.17 -19.13
N ASP A 8 9.22 -8.48 -19.26
CA ASP A 8 8.17 -9.46 -19.00
C ASP A 8 7.95 -9.76 -17.52
N THR A 9 8.84 -9.28 -16.63
CA THR A 9 8.68 -9.50 -15.18
C THR A 9 7.35 -8.97 -14.66
N PHE A 10 6.93 -7.79 -15.14
CA PHE A 10 5.65 -7.20 -14.74
C PHE A 10 4.48 -8.06 -15.21
N LYS A 11 4.54 -8.56 -16.45
CA LYS A 11 3.54 -9.46 -17.02
C LYS A 11 3.45 -10.76 -16.23
N GLY A 12 4.58 -11.36 -15.85
CA GLY A 12 4.61 -12.56 -15.00
C GLY A 12 3.98 -12.32 -13.62
N LEU A 13 4.28 -11.19 -12.98
CA LEU A 13 3.69 -10.83 -11.68
C LEU A 13 2.18 -10.61 -11.77
N LEU A 14 1.69 -9.94 -12.81
CA LEU A 14 0.26 -9.77 -13.01
C LEU A 14 -0.43 -11.10 -13.31
N SER A 15 0.15 -11.94 -14.18
CA SER A 15 -0.42 -13.24 -14.55
C SER A 15 -0.62 -14.11 -13.31
N LYS A 16 0.41 -14.20 -12.45
CA LYS A 16 0.33 -14.92 -11.19
C LYS A 16 -0.72 -14.35 -10.22
N SER A 17 -0.86 -13.03 -10.18
CA SER A 17 -1.87 -12.37 -9.35
C SER A 17 -3.29 -12.71 -9.84
N ILE A 18 -3.50 -12.67 -11.16
CA ILE A 18 -4.78 -13.03 -11.80
C ILE A 18 -5.11 -14.50 -11.55
N GLU A 19 -4.17 -15.42 -11.73
CA GLU A 19 -4.35 -16.85 -11.44
C GLU A 19 -4.73 -17.10 -9.97
N THR A 20 -4.08 -16.36 -9.06
CA THR A 20 -4.40 -16.42 -7.63
C THR A 20 -5.83 -15.98 -7.36
N TRP A 21 -6.26 -14.86 -7.95
CA TRP A 21 -7.63 -14.37 -7.79
C TRP A 21 -8.67 -15.27 -8.46
N MET A 22 -8.38 -15.84 -9.63
CA MET A 22 -9.29 -16.79 -10.28
C MET A 22 -9.52 -18.07 -9.47
N SER A 23 -8.56 -18.41 -8.60
CA SER A 23 -8.64 -19.57 -7.71
C SER A 23 -9.25 -19.25 -6.35
N ASP A 24 -9.46 -17.96 -6.04
CA ASP A 24 -10.01 -17.50 -4.77
C ASP A 24 -11.54 -17.38 -4.86
N PRO A 25 -12.32 -18.18 -4.10
CA PRO A 25 -13.79 -18.13 -4.14
C PRO A 25 -14.36 -16.79 -3.66
N ASN A 26 -13.59 -15.99 -2.93
CA ASN A 26 -14.00 -14.67 -2.45
C ASN A 26 -13.69 -13.55 -3.43
N ALA A 27 -12.91 -13.83 -4.48
CA ALA A 27 -12.53 -12.88 -5.50
C ALA A 27 -13.53 -12.83 -6.65
N GLN A 28 -13.77 -11.63 -7.15
CA GLN A 28 -14.64 -11.34 -8.28
C GLN A 28 -13.88 -10.49 -9.28
N LEU A 29 -13.51 -11.10 -10.40
CA LEU A 29 -12.93 -10.42 -11.55
C LEU A 29 -14.03 -9.95 -12.48
N ILE A 30 -14.09 -8.64 -12.69
CA ILE A 30 -15.00 -8.01 -13.64
C ILE A 30 -14.18 -7.34 -14.74
N LYS A 31 -14.65 -7.45 -15.98
CA LYS A 31 -14.00 -6.86 -17.15
C LYS A 31 -14.93 -5.86 -17.83
N ALA A 32 -14.34 -4.80 -18.38
CA ALA A 32 -14.99 -3.90 -19.32
C ALA A 32 -14.61 -4.31 -20.74
N VAL A 33 -15.61 -4.41 -21.62
CA VAL A 33 -15.44 -4.80 -23.02
C VAL A 33 -15.89 -3.62 -23.88
N ALA A 34 -15.17 -3.33 -24.97
CA ALA A 34 -15.59 -2.31 -25.92
C ALA A 34 -16.90 -2.72 -26.60
N THR A 35 -17.77 -1.76 -26.92
CA THR A 35 -19.11 -2.05 -27.48
C THR A 35 -19.04 -2.65 -28.90
N ASN A 36 -17.99 -2.33 -29.63
CA ASN A 36 -17.81 -2.63 -31.05
C ASN A 36 -16.80 -3.74 -31.33
N GLU A 37 -15.94 -4.05 -30.35
CA GLU A 37 -14.79 -4.93 -30.47
C GLU A 37 -14.81 -5.79 -29.20
N GLU A 38 -14.74 -7.12 -29.28
CA GLU A 38 -14.73 -8.01 -28.10
C GLU A 38 -13.51 -7.80 -27.17
N ASP A 39 -12.76 -6.72 -27.39
CA ASP A 39 -11.56 -6.31 -26.70
C ASP A 39 -11.84 -5.88 -25.26
N ILE A 40 -11.02 -6.43 -24.36
CA ILE A 40 -11.04 -6.09 -22.94
C ILE A 40 -10.29 -4.77 -22.76
N VAL A 41 -11.03 -3.71 -22.43
CA VAL A 41 -10.51 -2.34 -22.28
C VAL A 41 -10.23 -1.96 -20.81
N GLY A 42 -10.55 -2.85 -19.88
CA GLY A 42 -10.24 -2.68 -18.47
C GLY A 42 -10.74 -3.84 -17.62
N TYR A 43 -10.28 -3.92 -16.39
CA TYR A 43 -10.77 -4.89 -15.42
C TYR A 43 -10.62 -4.37 -13.98
N ALA A 44 -11.40 -4.96 -13.08
CA ALA A 44 -11.20 -4.81 -11.66
C ALA A 44 -11.28 -6.18 -10.96
N CYS A 45 -10.56 -6.29 -9.84
CA CYS A 45 -10.64 -7.44 -8.94
C CYS A 45 -11.12 -6.96 -7.57
N TRP A 46 -12.28 -7.46 -7.14
CA TRP A 46 -12.85 -7.23 -5.82
C TRP A 46 -12.75 -8.51 -5.00
N VAL A 47 -12.23 -8.43 -3.78
CA VAL A 47 -12.11 -9.59 -2.88
C VAL A 47 -12.92 -9.32 -1.63
N THR A 48 -13.76 -10.28 -1.25
CA THR A 48 -14.44 -10.24 0.05
C THR A 48 -13.49 -10.78 1.11
N GLU A 49 -13.19 -9.98 2.11
CA GLU A 49 -12.40 -10.43 3.25
C GLU A 49 -13.29 -10.53 4.48
N ASP A 50 -13.34 -11.73 5.05
CA ASP A 50 -14.12 -12.00 6.25
C ASP A 50 -13.41 -11.47 7.50
N ALA A 51 -14.20 -11.18 8.53
CA ALA A 51 -13.69 -10.93 9.86
C ALA A 51 -12.83 -12.12 10.30
N ALA A 52 -11.61 -11.88 10.78
CA ALA A 52 -10.83 -12.95 11.39
C ALA A 52 -11.59 -13.46 12.62
N PRO A 53 -11.56 -14.78 12.90
CA PRO A 53 -12.19 -15.32 14.10
C PRO A 53 -11.61 -14.60 15.33
N GLU A 54 -12.49 -14.07 16.19
CA GLU A 54 -12.07 -13.38 17.41
C GLU A 54 -11.08 -14.27 18.18
N ALA A 55 -9.84 -13.79 18.32
CA ALA A 55 -8.92 -14.41 19.27
C ALA A 55 -9.57 -14.25 20.65
N LYS A 56 -9.92 -15.37 21.29
CA LYS A 56 -10.50 -15.41 22.63
C LYS A 56 -9.71 -14.47 23.54
N HIS A 57 -10.32 -13.33 23.89
CA HIS A 57 -9.70 -12.31 24.71
C HIS A 57 -9.58 -12.89 26.13
N ASN A 58 -8.35 -13.17 26.56
CA ASN A 58 -8.06 -13.35 27.99
C ASN A 58 -7.96 -11.94 28.58
N PRO A 59 -8.78 -11.54 29.55
CA PRO A 59 -8.79 -10.17 30.04
C PRO A 59 -7.59 -9.94 30.95
N THR A 60 -6.48 -9.42 30.41
CA THR A 60 -5.43 -8.84 31.24
C THR A 60 -5.69 -7.34 31.40
N LYS A 61 -6.00 -6.98 32.64
CA LYS A 61 -6.34 -5.67 33.19
C LYS A 61 -5.35 -4.54 32.82
N PRO A 62 -5.79 -3.27 32.72
CA PRO A 62 -4.93 -2.15 32.35
C PRO A 62 -4.12 -1.64 33.55
N GLU A 63 -2.84 -1.35 33.34
CA GLU A 63 -2.08 -0.46 34.23
C GLU A 63 -1.59 0.76 33.45
N SER A 64 -2.12 1.90 33.88
CA SER A 64 -1.77 3.25 33.46
C SER A 64 -0.77 3.81 34.48
N VAL A 65 0.42 4.24 34.07
CA VAL A 65 1.14 5.33 34.77
C VAL A 65 1.91 6.17 33.74
N SER A 66 1.62 7.47 33.73
CA SER A 66 2.36 8.51 33.00
C SER A 66 3.51 9.08 33.84
N LYS A 67 4.63 9.40 33.17
CA LYS A 67 5.60 10.52 33.30
C LYS A 67 6.08 10.94 34.72
N THR A 68 7.37 11.23 34.97
CA THR A 68 8.05 12.51 34.63
C THR A 68 9.54 12.52 35.05
N VAL A 69 10.38 13.12 34.18
CA VAL A 69 11.69 13.84 34.28
C VAL A 69 12.48 13.91 35.61
N GLY A 70 13.81 13.81 35.51
CA GLY A 70 14.78 14.34 36.49
C GLY A 70 16.26 14.15 36.11
N GLU A 71 16.93 15.26 35.76
CA GLU A 71 18.35 15.47 35.45
C GLU A 71 19.34 15.08 36.58
N GLN A 72 20.57 14.66 36.23
CA GLN A 72 21.89 15.14 36.74
C GLN A 72 23.04 14.11 36.60
N GLN A 73 24.06 14.45 35.80
CA GLN A 73 25.49 14.12 35.99
C GLN A 73 26.11 15.26 36.85
N PRO A 74 27.39 15.28 37.31
CA PRO A 74 28.55 14.39 37.04
C PRO A 74 29.52 14.11 38.20
N GLN A 75 30.54 13.24 38.00
CA GLN A 75 31.96 13.56 38.26
C GLN A 75 32.96 12.42 37.91
N GLU A 76 34.09 12.83 37.31
CA GLU A 76 35.33 12.13 36.95
C GLU A 76 36.11 11.65 38.20
N ILE A 77 37.12 10.74 38.07
CA ILE A 77 38.58 11.03 38.22
C ILE A 77 39.48 9.85 37.71
N THR A 78 40.32 10.16 36.71
CA THR A 78 41.73 9.76 36.39
C THR A 78 42.31 8.33 36.51
N GLY A 79 43.09 7.96 35.49
CA GLY A 79 44.24 7.04 35.60
C GLY A 79 44.91 6.78 34.24
N ALA A 80 46.17 7.18 34.07
CA ALA A 80 46.89 7.36 32.81
C ALA A 80 47.56 6.11 32.19
N ASN A 81 47.60 6.09 30.85
CA ASN A 81 48.64 5.65 29.87
C ASN A 81 49.45 4.34 30.03
N ASP A 82 49.50 3.50 28.98
CA ASP A 82 50.53 3.54 27.93
C ASP A 82 50.27 2.56 26.75
N ASN A 83 50.85 2.90 25.59
CA ASN A 83 50.71 2.41 24.21
C ASN A 83 50.82 0.88 23.97
N ASP A 84 50.07 0.33 22.99
CA ASP A 84 50.63 -0.03 21.67
C ASP A 84 49.56 -0.39 20.61
N SER A 85 49.78 0.19 19.42
CA SER A 85 49.34 -0.10 18.05
C SER A 85 48.48 -1.35 17.76
N VAL A 86 47.30 -1.16 17.15
CA VAL A 86 46.99 -1.47 15.72
C VAL A 86 45.70 -0.72 15.34
N ARG A 87 45.82 0.30 14.49
CA ARG A 87 44.67 0.94 13.85
C ARG A 87 44.12 0.02 12.77
N HIS A 88 43.19 -0.86 13.14
CA HIS A 88 42.29 -1.45 12.16
C HIS A 88 41.34 -0.34 11.69
N ALA A 89 41.60 0.18 10.48
CA ALA A 89 40.64 0.99 9.77
C ALA A 89 39.33 0.19 9.70
N ALA A 90 38.28 0.69 10.36
CA ALA A 90 36.94 0.16 10.16
C ALA A 90 36.64 0.25 8.65
N PRO A 91 36.10 -0.82 8.02
CA PRO A 91 35.66 -0.72 6.65
C PRO A 91 34.60 0.39 6.61
N ASP A 92 34.82 1.34 5.71
CA ASP A 92 33.88 2.39 5.37
C ASP A 92 32.55 1.73 4.99
N LEU A 93 31.60 1.73 5.92
CA LEU A 93 30.23 1.26 5.69
C LEU A 93 29.55 2.32 4.82
N GLN A 94 29.93 2.37 3.55
CA GLN A 94 29.19 3.10 2.53
C GLN A 94 27.78 2.53 2.53
N GLN A 95 26.85 3.27 3.13
CA GLN A 95 25.43 2.96 3.14
C GLN A 95 24.97 2.96 1.69
N GLN A 96 24.87 1.76 1.12
CA GLN A 96 24.39 1.58 -0.24
C GLN A 96 22.99 2.17 -0.34
N LYS A 97 22.77 3.04 -1.33
CA LYS A 97 21.45 3.62 -1.61
C LYS A 97 20.44 2.48 -1.85
N PRO A 98 19.25 2.51 -1.23
CA PRO A 98 18.27 1.44 -1.38
C PRO A 98 17.85 1.29 -2.85
N LEU A 99 17.63 0.05 -3.28
CA LEU A 99 17.25 -0.26 -4.65
C LEU A 99 15.75 0.06 -4.87
N PRO A 100 15.31 0.31 -6.11
CA PRO A 100 13.88 0.46 -6.43
C PRO A 100 13.01 -0.73 -5.97
N GLN A 101 13.63 -1.90 -5.81
CA GLN A 101 12.95 -3.12 -5.34
C GLN A 101 12.60 -3.06 -3.85
N ASP A 102 13.45 -2.38 -3.06
CA ASP A 102 13.22 -2.18 -1.64
C ASP A 102 11.98 -1.30 -1.42
N LEU A 103 11.76 -0.33 -2.31
CA LEU A 103 10.55 0.49 -2.30
C LEU A 103 9.28 -0.34 -2.53
N GLY A 104 9.26 -1.23 -3.53
CA GLY A 104 8.10 -2.09 -3.79
C GLY A 104 7.78 -3.03 -2.61
N LYS A 105 8.82 -3.55 -1.94
CA LYS A 105 8.66 -4.36 -0.73
C LYS A 105 8.13 -3.54 0.44
N LEU A 106 8.69 -2.35 0.67
CA LEU A 106 8.29 -1.42 1.72
C LEU A 106 6.83 -1.00 1.55
N MET A 107 6.44 -0.59 0.34
CA MET A 107 5.05 -0.23 0.00
C MET A 107 4.08 -1.38 0.30
N ARG A 108 4.46 -2.62 -0.02
CA ARG A 108 3.62 -3.78 0.28
C ARG A 108 3.51 -4.05 1.78
N GLN A 109 4.60 -3.89 2.53
CA GLN A 109 4.59 -4.08 3.98
C GLN A 109 3.74 -3.02 4.68
N ASP A 110 3.90 -1.75 4.28
CA ASP A 110 3.14 -0.63 4.80
C ASP A 110 1.65 -0.78 4.47
N LEU A 111 1.31 -1.18 3.24
CA LEU A 111 -0.06 -1.51 2.84
C LEU A 111 -0.74 -2.50 3.79
N VAL A 112 -0.06 -3.62 4.08
CA VAL A 112 -0.60 -4.68 4.96
C VAL A 112 -0.75 -4.17 6.38
N ALA A 113 0.24 -3.43 6.89
CA ALA A 113 0.22 -2.87 8.24
C ALA A 113 -0.92 -1.85 8.41
N ARG A 114 -1.02 -0.88 7.49
CA ARG A 114 -2.02 0.19 7.52
C ARG A 114 -3.42 -0.33 7.31
N LYS A 115 -3.62 -1.32 6.45
CA LYS A 115 -4.91 -1.97 6.32
C LYS A 115 -5.36 -2.58 7.65
N ARG A 116 -4.49 -3.34 8.31
CA ARG A 116 -4.79 -3.96 9.61
C ARG A 116 -5.12 -2.92 10.68
N GLU A 117 -4.37 -1.81 10.70
CA GLU A 117 -4.57 -0.70 11.64
C GLU A 117 -5.89 0.04 11.39
N LEU A 118 -6.19 0.38 10.14
CA LEU A 118 -7.26 1.32 9.78
C LEU A 118 -8.62 0.67 9.54
N VAL A 119 -8.66 -0.57 9.04
CA VAL A 119 -9.91 -1.28 8.71
C VAL A 119 -10.36 -2.18 9.87
N GLY A 120 -9.43 -2.58 10.74
CA GLY A 120 -9.73 -3.47 11.85
C GLY A 120 -10.12 -4.88 11.37
N ASN A 121 -11.06 -5.50 12.10
CA ASN A 121 -11.43 -6.91 11.94
C ASN A 121 -12.85 -7.12 11.39
N GLU A 122 -13.42 -6.14 10.70
CA GLU A 122 -14.77 -6.26 10.13
C GLU A 122 -14.74 -6.92 8.74
N ARG A 123 -15.82 -7.59 8.37
CA ARG A 123 -15.99 -8.11 7.00
C ARG A 123 -16.12 -6.94 6.02
N HIS A 124 -15.34 -6.93 4.95
CA HIS A 124 -15.31 -5.81 3.99
C HIS A 124 -14.93 -6.27 2.58
N LEU A 125 -15.21 -5.42 1.59
CA LEU A 125 -14.81 -5.61 0.20
C LEU A 125 -13.54 -4.83 -0.13
N VAL A 126 -12.55 -5.50 -0.72
CA VAL A 126 -11.25 -4.93 -1.06
C VAL A 126 -11.11 -4.81 -2.57
N LEU A 127 -10.83 -3.61 -3.06
CA LEU A 127 -10.43 -3.42 -4.45
C LEU A 127 -8.95 -3.75 -4.61
N GLN A 128 -8.63 -4.97 -5.04
CA GLN A 128 -7.26 -5.44 -5.22
C GLN A 128 -6.60 -4.90 -6.49
N ALA A 129 -7.38 -4.70 -7.55
CA ALA A 129 -6.88 -4.20 -8.82
C ALA A 129 -7.93 -3.37 -9.54
N LEU A 130 -7.48 -2.29 -10.18
CA LEU A 130 -8.26 -1.50 -11.13
C LEU A 130 -7.34 -1.10 -12.28
N VAL A 131 -7.65 -1.57 -13.48
CA VAL A 131 -6.87 -1.31 -14.68
C VAL A 131 -7.79 -0.85 -15.79
N THR A 132 -7.35 0.16 -16.52
CA THR A 132 -7.98 0.62 -17.76
C THR A 132 -6.88 0.79 -18.78
N ASP A 133 -7.11 0.27 -19.98
CA ASP A 133 -6.20 0.42 -21.11
C ASP A 133 -5.90 1.92 -21.32
N PRO A 134 -4.62 2.33 -21.45
CA PRO A 134 -4.25 3.72 -21.65
C PRO A 134 -5.00 4.44 -22.78
N GLN A 135 -5.31 3.76 -23.89
CA GLN A 135 -6.06 4.34 -25.02
C GLN A 135 -7.54 4.61 -24.69
N TRP A 136 -8.05 3.93 -23.66
CA TRP A 136 -9.43 3.98 -23.22
C TRP A 136 -9.62 4.71 -21.87
N GLN A 137 -8.54 5.24 -21.29
CA GLN A 137 -8.61 6.04 -20.07
C GLN A 137 -9.42 7.33 -20.25
N ASN A 138 -9.86 7.93 -19.13
CA ASN A 138 -10.67 9.15 -19.08
C ASN A 138 -12.06 9.04 -19.75
N ARG A 139 -12.55 7.82 -20.01
CA ARG A 139 -13.89 7.54 -20.57
C ARG A 139 -14.87 6.95 -19.55
N GLY A 140 -14.56 7.07 -18.26
CA GLY A 140 -15.41 6.57 -17.17
C GLY A 140 -15.36 5.05 -16.93
N ILE A 141 -14.53 4.29 -17.65
CA ILE A 141 -14.40 2.83 -17.51
C ILE A 141 -14.04 2.43 -16.07
N GLY A 142 -12.98 3.01 -15.52
CA GLY A 142 -12.58 2.76 -14.13
C GLY A 142 -13.68 3.10 -13.12
N ALA A 143 -14.45 4.17 -13.37
CA ALA A 143 -15.56 4.56 -12.51
C ALA A 143 -16.71 3.53 -12.55
N GLN A 144 -17.01 2.97 -13.72
CA GLN A 144 -18.02 1.92 -13.86
C GLN A 144 -17.61 0.62 -13.17
N LEU A 145 -16.35 0.21 -13.32
CA LEU A 145 -15.78 -0.95 -12.62
C LEU A 145 -15.82 -0.78 -11.09
N VAL A 146 -15.52 0.43 -10.60
CA VAL A 146 -15.64 0.73 -9.16
C VAL A 146 -17.09 0.71 -8.71
N ARG A 147 -18.00 1.33 -9.48
CA ARG A 147 -19.44 1.37 -9.19
C ARG A 147 -20.05 -0.02 -9.05
N TRP A 148 -19.61 -0.98 -9.86
CA TRP A 148 -20.08 -2.35 -9.75
C TRP A 148 -19.83 -2.92 -8.33
N GLY A 149 -18.61 -2.78 -7.82
CA GLY A 149 -18.26 -3.28 -6.49
C GLY A 149 -18.93 -2.51 -5.36
N THR A 150 -19.06 -1.18 -5.49
CA THR A 150 -19.72 -0.38 -4.44
C THR A 150 -21.22 -0.62 -4.35
N ILE A 151 -21.90 -0.93 -5.46
CA ILE A 151 -23.31 -1.36 -5.44
C ILE A 151 -23.45 -2.68 -4.69
N ARG A 152 -22.59 -3.66 -5.01
CA ARG A 152 -22.58 -4.93 -4.30
C ARG A 152 -22.34 -4.72 -2.80
N ALA A 153 -21.40 -3.87 -2.44
CA ALA A 153 -21.10 -3.52 -1.06
C ALA A 153 -22.30 -2.86 -0.35
N ASP A 154 -23.03 -1.97 -1.05
CA ASP A 154 -24.24 -1.37 -0.51
C ASP A 154 -25.32 -2.45 -0.26
N VAL A 155 -25.57 -3.35 -1.22
CA VAL A 155 -26.55 -4.44 -1.07
C VAL A 155 -26.20 -5.40 0.07
N GLU A 156 -24.91 -5.73 0.24
CA GLU A 156 -24.44 -6.64 1.29
C GLU A 156 -24.19 -5.94 2.64
N GLY A 157 -24.38 -4.61 2.72
CA GLY A 157 -24.10 -3.82 3.91
C GLY A 157 -22.61 -3.71 4.27
N LEU A 158 -21.70 -4.03 3.35
CA LEU A 158 -20.25 -4.08 3.58
C LEU A 158 -19.57 -2.74 3.33
N ALA A 159 -18.56 -2.42 4.14
CA ALA A 159 -17.61 -1.36 3.80
C ALA A 159 -16.71 -1.80 2.63
N CYS A 160 -16.23 -0.84 1.84
CA CYS A 160 -15.17 -1.06 0.86
C CYS A 160 -13.85 -0.46 1.34
N TRP A 161 -12.75 -1.09 0.98
CA TRP A 161 -11.40 -0.59 1.17
C TRP A 161 -10.62 -0.58 -0.14
N ALA A 162 -9.85 0.48 -0.36
CA ALA A 162 -9.00 0.64 -1.54
C ALA A 162 -7.68 1.33 -1.17
N HIS A 163 -6.63 0.94 -1.88
CA HIS A 163 -5.34 1.62 -1.86
C HIS A 163 -5.19 2.46 -3.12
N ALA A 164 -5.14 3.78 -2.97
CA ALA A 164 -5.18 4.72 -4.07
C ALA A 164 -3.79 5.19 -4.47
N SER A 165 -3.41 4.90 -5.71
CA SER A 165 -2.36 5.66 -6.40
C SER A 165 -2.84 7.11 -6.62
N PRO A 166 -1.91 8.05 -6.92
CA PRO A 166 -2.28 9.41 -7.33
C PRO A 166 -3.29 9.43 -8.49
N SER A 167 -3.15 8.53 -9.46
CA SER A 167 -4.06 8.41 -10.60
C SER A 167 -5.44 7.83 -10.25
N GLY A 168 -5.50 6.90 -9.28
CA GLY A 168 -6.76 6.26 -8.86
C GLY A 168 -7.57 7.10 -7.87
N PHE A 169 -6.93 7.98 -7.10
CA PHE A 169 -7.54 8.74 -6.01
C PHE A 169 -8.83 9.46 -6.41
N GLY A 170 -8.80 10.20 -7.52
CA GLY A 170 -9.98 10.94 -7.98
C GLY A 170 -11.16 10.05 -8.34
N VAL A 171 -10.92 8.83 -8.82
CA VAL A 171 -11.99 7.85 -9.12
C VAL A 171 -12.67 7.40 -7.83
N TYR A 172 -11.88 7.07 -6.80
CA TYR A 172 -12.39 6.57 -5.53
C TYR A 172 -13.12 7.65 -4.73
N LEU A 173 -12.59 8.88 -4.69
CA LEU A 173 -13.29 10.02 -4.09
C LEU A 173 -14.69 10.20 -4.67
N ARG A 174 -14.81 10.22 -6.01
CA ARG A 174 -16.12 10.35 -6.69
C ARG A 174 -17.06 9.17 -6.43
N ALA A 175 -16.50 7.99 -6.12
CA ALA A 175 -17.28 6.81 -5.74
C ALA A 175 -17.75 6.84 -4.26
N GLY A 176 -17.39 7.87 -3.50
CA GLY A 176 -17.78 8.04 -2.10
C GLY A 176 -16.78 7.46 -1.09
N PHE A 177 -15.57 7.12 -1.52
CA PHE A 177 -14.50 6.78 -0.60
C PHE A 177 -13.96 8.02 0.10
N GLN A 178 -13.56 7.85 1.35
CA GLN A 178 -12.91 8.83 2.20
C GLN A 178 -11.50 8.37 2.52
N GLU A 179 -10.57 9.31 2.57
CA GLU A 179 -9.19 9.05 2.96
C GLU A 179 -9.10 8.87 4.49
N LEU A 180 -8.47 7.77 4.92
CA LEU A 180 -8.16 7.49 6.33
C LEU A 180 -6.71 7.81 6.68
N GLY A 181 -5.85 7.95 5.68
CA GLY A 181 -4.44 8.29 5.84
C GLY A 181 -3.67 8.08 4.54
N SER A 182 -2.38 8.41 4.58
CA SER A 182 -1.50 8.30 3.43
C SER A 182 -0.08 7.89 3.83
N SER A 183 0.63 7.33 2.87
CA SER A 183 2.08 7.11 2.94
C SER A 183 2.76 7.82 1.80
N GLU A 184 3.84 8.50 2.12
CA GLU A 184 4.63 9.30 1.18
C GLU A 184 6.00 8.68 0.99
N TYR A 185 6.43 8.59 -0.27
CA TYR A 185 7.72 8.04 -0.63
C TYR A 185 8.45 9.02 -1.54
N ALA A 186 9.58 9.55 -1.08
CA ALA A 186 10.46 10.35 -1.93
C ALA A 186 11.13 9.42 -2.96
N LEU A 187 10.66 9.45 -4.20
CA LEU A 187 11.14 8.50 -5.22
C LEU A 187 12.62 8.71 -5.53
N ASP A 188 13.10 9.94 -5.40
CA ASP A 188 14.50 10.31 -5.64
C ASP A 188 15.47 9.58 -4.71
N ASP A 189 15.01 9.07 -3.56
CA ASP A 189 15.81 8.28 -2.60
C ASP A 189 16.04 6.83 -3.06
N TYR A 190 15.24 6.33 -4.00
CA TYR A 190 15.26 4.93 -4.45
C TYR A 190 15.71 4.77 -5.90
N LEU A 191 15.82 5.87 -6.64
CA LEU A 191 16.17 5.85 -8.06
C LEU A 191 17.69 6.03 -8.25
N PRO A 192 18.29 5.35 -9.25
CA PRO A 192 19.66 5.64 -9.64
C PRO A 192 19.77 7.09 -10.12
N GLU A 193 20.93 7.72 -9.95
CA GLU A 193 21.18 9.02 -10.56
C GLU A 193 21.10 8.88 -12.08
N SER A 194 20.48 9.86 -12.75
CA SER A 194 20.43 9.87 -14.20
C SER A 194 21.71 10.49 -14.76
N GLU A 195 22.10 10.12 -15.98
CA GLU A 195 23.25 10.76 -16.67
C GLU A 195 23.06 12.27 -16.88
N GLN A 196 21.84 12.77 -16.75
CA GLN A 196 21.46 14.19 -16.89
C GLN A 196 21.37 14.92 -15.54
N GLY A 197 21.81 14.30 -14.44
CA GLY A 197 21.78 14.85 -13.08
C GLY A 197 20.75 14.19 -12.17
N LYS A 198 20.48 14.81 -11.01
CA LYS A 198 19.48 14.30 -10.05
C LYS A 198 18.10 14.24 -10.72
N SER A 199 17.55 13.03 -10.77
CA SER A 199 16.15 12.82 -11.13
C SER A 199 15.25 13.60 -10.15
N GLN A 200 14.18 14.23 -10.66
CA GLN A 200 13.18 14.97 -9.87
C GLN A 200 11.82 14.31 -10.02
N TRP A 201 11.71 13.04 -9.59
CA TRP A 201 10.43 12.33 -9.58
C TRP A 201 9.54 12.77 -8.42
N GLY A 202 10.13 13.37 -7.38
CA GLY A 202 9.42 13.94 -6.25
C GLY A 202 8.74 12.88 -5.37
N THR A 203 7.75 13.33 -4.61
CA THR A 203 7.04 12.51 -3.63
C THR A 203 5.88 11.76 -4.28
N TYR A 204 5.87 10.44 -4.12
CA TYR A 204 4.75 9.59 -4.49
C TYR A 204 3.89 9.30 -3.26
N THR A 205 2.63 9.73 -3.29
CA THR A 205 1.68 9.52 -2.19
C THR A 205 0.69 8.41 -2.53
N PHE A 206 0.66 7.38 -1.69
CA PHE A 206 -0.43 6.42 -1.65
C PHE A 206 -1.41 6.78 -0.55
N ARG A 207 -2.72 6.58 -0.79
CA ARG A 207 -3.78 6.87 0.17
C ARG A 207 -4.57 5.62 0.52
N TYR A 208 -4.88 5.47 1.80
CA TYR A 208 -5.73 4.42 2.33
C TYR A 208 -7.16 4.94 2.39
N MET A 209 -8.07 4.28 1.67
CA MET A 209 -9.41 4.80 1.48
C MET A 209 -10.47 3.80 1.91
N VAL A 210 -11.50 4.30 2.59
CA VAL A 210 -12.67 3.52 3.02
C VAL A 210 -13.95 4.11 2.46
N ARG A 211 -14.92 3.27 2.13
CA ARG A 211 -16.29 3.69 1.82
C ARG A 211 -17.25 2.85 2.64
N ARG A 212 -18.05 3.47 3.50
CA ARG A 212 -19.14 2.76 4.21
C ARG A 212 -20.28 2.41 3.24
N SER A 213 -20.98 1.31 3.52
CA SER A 213 -22.20 0.96 2.79
C SER A 213 -23.27 2.03 3.00
N LYS A 214 -24.10 2.24 1.97
CA LYS A 214 -25.23 3.20 2.03
C LYS A 214 -26.51 2.61 2.61
N ALA A 215 -26.54 1.31 2.95
CA ALA A 215 -27.76 0.57 3.31
C ALA A 215 -28.37 0.89 4.69
N GLY A 216 -28.06 2.04 5.28
CA GLY A 216 -28.55 2.43 6.62
C GLY A 216 -29.11 3.85 6.71
N ASN A 217 -29.46 4.49 5.59
CA ASN A 217 -29.84 5.90 5.60
C ASN A 217 -31.12 6.24 4.80
N ASP A 218 -32.03 5.28 4.66
CA ASP A 218 -33.44 5.48 4.21
C ASP A 218 -34.40 5.31 5.39
#